data_AF-A0A257P6R0-F1
#
_entry.id   AF-A0A257P6R0-F1
#
_cell.length_a   1.000
_cell.length_b   1.000
_cell.length_c   1.000
_cell.angle_alpha   90.00
_cell.angle_beta   90.00
_cell.angle_gamma   90.00
#
_symmetry.space_group_name_H-M   'P 1'
#
loop_
_entity.id
_entity.type
_entity.pdbx_description
1 polymer ?
#
loop_
_entity_poly.entity_id
_entity_poly.type
_entity_poly.pdbx_seq_one_letter_code
_entity_poly.pdbx_strand_id
1 'polypeptide(L)'
;MPKIDTRRRPTQTSLRTEPRSRLQRFTAEVRLTAAFIGWILLSLSLLSFHKSDPSWSSSGTGHAVANWVGVLGAWFSDVAYFLLGFSALWLIPLGLYGVLRMWRNSQRAAPTAEAEETVSRWQKLRPIAAVAGVLLLPLSSAALESTRLWSLAAHLPGEAGGLLGHALGAGADTLLGDTGGTLVLLAVFLFALSWVG
;
A
#
# COMPACT_ATOMS: atom_id res chain seq x y z
N MET A 1 74.94 0.69 -6.20
CA MET A 1 74.04 1.75 -5.70
C MET A 1 72.58 1.27 -5.86
N PRO A 2 71.84 0.98 -4.78
CA PRO A 2 70.42 0.64 -4.88
C PRO A 2 69.56 1.92 -4.82
N LYS A 3 68.62 2.09 -5.76
CA LYS A 3 67.62 3.17 -5.73
C LYS A 3 66.54 2.82 -4.70
N ILE A 4 66.47 3.61 -3.64
CA ILE A 4 65.38 3.61 -2.66
C ILE A 4 64.18 4.25 -3.36
N ASP A 5 63.19 3.44 -3.78
CA ASP A 5 61.94 3.99 -4.29
C ASP A 5 61.01 4.39 -3.15
N THR A 6 60.54 5.61 -3.28
CA THR A 6 59.87 6.45 -2.31
C THR A 6 58.48 5.94 -1.96
N ARG A 7 58.17 6.05 -0.66
CA ARG A 7 56.86 5.84 -0.02
C ARG A 7 55.68 6.10 -0.98
N ARG A 8 54.95 5.05 -1.37
CA ARG A 8 53.55 5.18 -1.80
C ARG A 8 52.77 5.77 -0.62
N ARG A 9 52.52 7.08 -0.63
CA ARG A 9 51.49 7.68 0.22
C ARG A 9 50.16 7.03 -0.19
N PRO A 10 49.44 6.34 0.70
CA PRO A 10 48.09 5.93 0.38
C PRO A 10 47.27 7.18 0.04
N THR A 11 46.68 7.16 -1.15
CA THR A 11 45.80 8.19 -1.68
C THR A 11 44.74 8.54 -0.64
N GLN A 12 44.79 9.76 -0.10
CA GLN A 12 43.87 10.25 0.95
C GLN A 12 42.38 10.28 0.53
N THR A 13 42.09 9.98 -0.75
CA THR A 13 40.74 9.87 -1.31
C THR A 13 39.90 8.74 -0.69
N SER A 14 40.50 7.71 -0.08
CA SER A 14 39.75 6.60 0.51
C SER A 14 39.10 6.90 1.86
N LEU A 15 39.46 7.99 2.54
CA LEU A 15 39.01 8.26 3.92
C LEU A 15 37.70 9.05 4.03
N ARG A 16 37.15 9.57 2.92
CA ARG A 16 35.95 10.43 2.96
C ARG A 16 34.67 9.82 2.38
N THR A 17 34.73 8.63 1.78
CA THR A 17 33.59 8.05 1.03
C THR A 17 32.79 6.99 1.79
N GLU A 18 33.29 6.49 2.92
CA GLU A 18 32.74 5.33 3.65
C GLU A 18 31.49 5.57 4.55
N PRO A 19 31.26 6.71 5.24
CA PRO A 19 30.19 6.79 6.24
C PRO A 19 28.78 7.01 5.64
N ARG A 20 28.67 7.65 4.47
CA ARG A 20 27.38 7.98 3.86
C ARG A 20 26.62 6.74 3.35
N SER A 21 27.33 5.72 2.86
CA SER A 21 26.70 4.50 2.34
C SER A 21 26.14 3.60 3.46
N ARG A 22 26.81 3.54 4.61
CA ARG A 22 26.35 2.76 5.78
C ARG A 22 25.10 3.36 6.41
N LEU A 23 25.06 4.69 6.60
CA LEU A 23 23.88 5.37 7.11
C LEU A 23 22.69 5.21 6.15
N GLN A 24 22.91 5.33 4.84
CA GLN A 24 21.85 5.12 3.84
C GLN A 24 21.28 3.70 3.89
N ARG A 25 22.14 2.67 3.96
CA ARG A 25 21.70 1.28 4.13
C ARG A 25 20.94 1.07 5.43
N PHE A 26 21.47 1.57 6.54
CA PHE A 26 20.81 1.50 7.83
C PHE A 26 19.42 2.16 7.82
N THR A 27 19.29 3.36 7.26
CA THR A 27 17.98 4.02 7.13
C THR A 27 17.02 3.25 6.23
N ALA A 28 17.52 2.63 5.15
CA ALA A 28 16.70 1.81 4.26
C ALA A 28 16.21 0.52 4.94
N GLU A 29 17.08 -0.14 5.72
CA GLU A 29 16.76 -1.31 6.54
C GLU A 29 15.73 -0.97 7.62
N VAL A 30 15.96 0.10 8.40
CA VAL A 30 14.99 0.56 9.43
C VAL A 30 13.63 0.88 8.80
N ARG A 31 13.62 1.58 7.67
CA ARG A 31 12.37 1.89 6.95
C ARG A 31 11.68 0.61 6.47
N LEU A 32 12.44 -0.41 6.02
CA LEU A 32 11.88 -1.67 5.54
C LEU A 32 11.26 -2.46 6.69
N THR A 33 11.97 -2.57 7.79
CA THR A 33 11.47 -3.24 9.00
C THR A 33 10.24 -2.54 9.54
N ALA A 34 10.24 -1.21 9.61
CA ALA A 34 9.08 -0.43 10.02
C ALA A 34 7.88 -0.65 9.07
N ALA A 35 8.11 -0.66 7.76
CA ALA A 35 7.05 -0.92 6.77
C ALA A 35 6.48 -2.35 6.91
N PHE A 36 7.32 -3.35 7.16
CA PHE A 36 6.88 -4.72 7.37
C PHE A 36 6.09 -4.89 8.67
N ILE A 37 6.55 -4.29 9.77
CA ILE A 37 5.80 -4.27 11.04
C ILE A 37 4.45 -3.58 10.85
N GLY A 38 4.43 -2.42 10.16
CA GLY A 38 3.19 -1.72 9.85
C GLY A 38 2.22 -2.57 9.03
N TRP A 39 2.72 -3.30 8.03
CA TRP A 39 1.92 -4.23 7.25
C TRP A 39 1.32 -5.37 8.09
N ILE A 40 2.10 -5.94 9.01
CA ILE A 40 1.61 -6.97 9.96
C ILE A 40 0.49 -6.39 10.81
N LEU A 41 0.71 -5.23 11.45
CA LEU A 41 -0.29 -4.58 12.30
C LEU A 41 -1.57 -4.26 11.53
N LEU A 42 -1.44 -3.73 10.31
CA LEU A 42 -2.59 -3.49 9.43
C LEU A 42 -3.36 -4.79 9.13
N SER A 43 -2.65 -5.86 8.80
CA SER A 43 -3.25 -7.15 8.46
C SER A 43 -3.97 -7.77 9.66
N LEU A 44 -3.34 -7.74 10.84
CA LEU A 44 -3.97 -8.22 12.08
C LEU A 44 -5.20 -7.37 12.42
N SER A 45 -5.10 -6.05 12.31
CA SER A 45 -6.22 -5.14 12.61
C SER A 45 -7.44 -5.43 11.74
N LEU A 46 -7.25 -5.64 10.42
CA LEU A 46 -8.34 -5.99 9.50
C LEU A 46 -8.91 -7.39 9.75
N LEU A 47 -8.04 -8.40 9.88
CA LEU A 47 -8.47 -9.79 10.03
C LEU A 47 -9.13 -10.09 11.39
N SER A 48 -8.78 -9.32 12.43
CA SER A 48 -9.37 -9.43 13.77
C SER A 48 -10.43 -8.37 14.06
N PHE A 49 -11.05 -7.78 13.02
CA PHE A 49 -12.12 -6.81 13.19
C PHE A 49 -13.33 -7.44 13.91
N HIS A 50 -13.86 -6.73 14.90
CA HIS A 50 -15.04 -7.15 15.64
C HIS A 50 -15.97 -5.95 15.90
N LYS A 51 -17.27 -6.09 15.58
CA LYS A 51 -18.25 -4.99 15.69
C LYS A 51 -18.48 -4.49 17.12
N SER A 52 -18.21 -5.33 18.13
CA SER A 52 -18.38 -4.98 19.53
C SER A 52 -17.20 -4.22 20.14
N ASP A 53 -16.10 -4.08 19.40
CA ASP A 53 -14.94 -3.33 19.87
C ASP A 53 -15.23 -1.82 19.91
N PRO A 54 -14.63 -1.09 20.86
CA PRO A 54 -14.73 0.37 20.89
C PRO A 54 -14.03 0.96 19.66
N SER A 55 -14.80 1.66 18.84
CA SER A 55 -14.39 2.25 17.57
C SER A 55 -14.99 3.65 17.38
N TRP A 56 -14.81 4.24 16.21
CA TRP A 56 -15.42 5.53 15.89
C TRP A 56 -16.94 5.41 15.75
N SER A 57 -17.41 4.33 15.12
CA SER A 57 -18.85 4.08 14.91
C SER A 57 -19.54 3.36 16.06
N SER A 58 -18.77 2.75 16.98
CA SER A 58 -19.28 1.96 18.10
C SER A 58 -18.63 2.41 19.41
N SER A 59 -19.43 2.76 20.42
CA SER A 59 -18.90 3.06 21.75
C SER A 59 -18.27 1.84 22.45
N GLY A 60 -18.39 0.65 21.86
CA GLY A 60 -17.96 -0.62 22.43
C GLY A 60 -18.93 -1.13 23.48
N THR A 61 -18.94 -2.44 23.70
CA THR A 61 -19.86 -3.09 24.67
C THR A 61 -19.32 -3.11 26.10
N GLY A 62 -18.20 -2.43 26.37
CA GLY A 62 -17.52 -2.44 27.68
C GLY A 62 -16.74 -3.71 27.99
N HIS A 63 -16.70 -4.68 27.07
CA HIS A 63 -15.88 -5.89 27.16
C HIS A 63 -14.43 -5.63 26.72
N ALA A 64 -13.54 -6.60 26.99
CA ALA A 64 -12.17 -6.56 26.49
C ALA A 64 -12.14 -6.52 24.95
N VAL A 65 -11.22 -5.72 24.39
CA VAL A 65 -11.07 -5.55 22.95
C VAL A 65 -10.66 -6.86 22.29
N ALA A 66 -11.43 -7.31 21.29
CA ALA A 66 -11.17 -8.53 20.55
C ALA A 66 -10.11 -8.36 19.46
N ASN A 67 -9.96 -7.15 18.90
CA ASN A 67 -8.91 -6.83 17.94
C ASN A 67 -7.51 -7.11 18.50
N TRP A 68 -6.71 -7.89 17.78
CA TRP A 68 -5.39 -8.32 18.23
C TRP A 68 -4.37 -7.19 18.33
N VAL A 69 -4.61 -6.08 17.65
CA VAL A 69 -3.78 -4.86 17.74
C VAL A 69 -4.28 -3.92 18.86
N GLY A 70 -5.44 -4.22 19.47
CA GLY A 70 -6.08 -3.42 20.51
C GLY A 70 -6.94 -2.30 19.94
N VAL A 71 -7.21 -1.27 20.75
CA VAL A 71 -8.16 -0.18 20.44
C VAL A 71 -7.80 0.56 19.14
N LEU A 72 -6.50 0.83 18.92
CA LEU A 72 -6.04 1.47 17.68
C LEU A 72 -6.33 0.61 16.46
N GLY A 73 -6.18 -0.71 16.59
CA GLY A 73 -6.52 -1.67 15.55
C GLY A 73 -8.01 -1.69 15.26
N ALA A 74 -8.86 -1.68 16.30
CA ALA A 74 -10.30 -1.63 16.16
C ALA A 74 -10.78 -0.35 15.46
N TRP A 75 -10.21 0.81 15.84
CA TRP A 75 -10.50 2.08 15.17
C TRP A 75 -10.11 2.08 13.69
N PHE A 76 -8.91 1.60 13.38
CA PHE A 76 -8.42 1.57 12.02
C PHE A 76 -9.28 0.66 11.12
N SER A 77 -9.55 -0.56 11.58
CA SER A 77 -10.35 -1.51 10.80
C SER A 77 -11.80 -1.06 10.67
N ASP A 78 -12.39 -0.46 11.70
CA ASP A 78 -13.73 0.12 11.62
C ASP A 78 -13.84 1.18 10.52
N VAL A 79 -12.91 2.15 10.50
CA VAL A 79 -12.89 3.20 9.47
C VAL A 79 -12.62 2.59 8.08
N ALA A 80 -11.70 1.63 7.97
CA ALA A 80 -11.38 0.99 6.70
C ALA A 80 -12.59 0.23 6.13
N TYR A 81 -13.26 -0.59 6.94
CA TYR A 81 -14.46 -1.33 6.55
C TYR A 81 -15.65 -0.42 6.31
N PHE A 82 -15.78 0.70 7.04
CA PHE A 82 -16.81 1.69 6.79
C PHE A 82 -16.65 2.38 5.43
N LEU A 83 -15.42 2.77 5.07
CA LEU A 83 -15.15 3.48 3.81
C LEU A 83 -15.14 2.56 2.60
N LEU A 84 -14.51 1.39 2.71
CA LEU A 84 -14.22 0.50 1.58
C LEU A 84 -15.04 -0.80 1.59
N GLY A 85 -15.77 -1.11 2.66
CA GLY A 85 -16.46 -2.39 2.77
C GLY A 85 -15.48 -3.57 2.76
N PHE A 86 -15.87 -4.69 2.15
CA PHE A 86 -15.01 -5.87 2.02
C PHE A 86 -13.72 -5.59 1.23
N SER A 87 -13.76 -4.62 0.32
CA SER A 87 -12.60 -4.19 -0.45
C SER A 87 -11.46 -3.60 0.40
N ALA A 88 -11.69 -3.30 1.69
CA ALA A 88 -10.61 -3.02 2.65
C ALA A 88 -9.57 -4.16 2.74
N LEU A 89 -9.96 -5.42 2.48
CA LEU A 89 -9.05 -6.57 2.51
C LEU A 89 -7.97 -6.50 1.42
N TRP A 90 -8.19 -5.75 0.33
CA TRP A 90 -7.15 -5.51 -0.69
C TRP A 90 -5.93 -4.77 -0.14
N LEU A 91 -6.06 -4.05 0.97
CA LEU A 91 -4.92 -3.40 1.63
C LEU A 91 -3.85 -4.40 2.08
N ILE A 92 -4.22 -5.65 2.39
CA ILE A 92 -3.28 -6.70 2.80
C ILE A 92 -2.33 -7.10 1.66
N PRO A 93 -2.81 -7.62 0.50
CA PRO A 93 -1.93 -7.98 -0.61
C PRO A 93 -1.22 -6.77 -1.22
N LEU A 94 -1.86 -5.60 -1.28
CA LEU A 94 -1.23 -4.37 -1.79
C LEU A 94 -0.11 -3.87 -0.86
N GLY A 95 -0.32 -3.93 0.45
CA GLY A 95 0.71 -3.61 1.44
C GLY A 95 1.91 -4.56 1.34
N LEU A 96 1.66 -5.86 1.19
CA LEU A 96 2.72 -6.86 0.99
C LEU A 96 3.50 -6.60 -0.30
N TYR A 97 2.81 -6.32 -1.41
CA TYR A 97 3.44 -5.94 -2.67
C TYR A 97 4.33 -4.69 -2.51
N GLY A 98 3.87 -3.68 -1.77
CA GLY A 98 4.64 -2.48 -1.44
C GLY A 98 5.92 -2.79 -0.67
N VAL A 99 5.84 -3.63 0.38
CA VAL A 99 7.00 -4.06 1.17
C VAL A 99 7.99 -4.85 0.32
N LEU A 100 7.52 -5.82 -0.49
CA LEU A 100 8.38 -6.60 -1.39
C LEU A 100 9.06 -5.73 -2.45
N ARG A 101 8.34 -4.75 -3.01
CA ARG A 101 8.90 -3.79 -3.95
C ARG A 101 9.97 -2.93 -3.27
N MET A 102 9.73 -2.51 -2.04
CA MET A 102 10.69 -1.73 -1.25
C MET A 102 11.94 -2.55 -0.93
N TRP A 103 11.78 -3.81 -0.53
CA TRP A 103 12.89 -4.75 -0.34
C TRP A 103 13.68 -4.92 -1.63
N ARG A 104 13.03 -5.23 -2.76
CA ARG A 104 13.68 -5.38 -4.07
C ARG A 104 14.47 -4.13 -4.47
N ASN A 105 13.93 -2.94 -4.20
CA ASN A 105 14.60 -1.69 -4.47
C ASN A 105 15.80 -1.44 -3.54
N SER A 106 15.75 -1.90 -2.29
CA SER A 106 16.86 -1.83 -1.35
C SER A 106 18.02 -2.76 -1.73
N GLN A 107 17.74 -3.86 -2.44
CA GLN A 107 18.74 -4.81 -2.94
C GLN A 107 19.43 -4.35 -4.22
N ARG A 108 18.83 -3.41 -4.96
CA ARG A 108 19.46 -2.84 -6.16
C ARG A 108 20.59 -1.92 -5.70
N ALA A 109 21.83 -2.28 -6.04
CA ALA A 109 22.99 -1.43 -5.78
C ALA A 109 22.73 -0.01 -6.29
N ALA A 110 23.16 0.99 -5.50
CA ALA A 110 23.02 2.40 -5.85
C ALA A 110 23.42 2.58 -7.33
N PRO A 111 22.56 3.18 -8.18
CA PRO A 111 22.90 3.35 -9.57
C PRO A 111 24.25 4.06 -9.64
N THR A 112 25.22 3.40 -10.26
CA THR A 112 26.49 4.01 -10.62
C THR A 112 26.15 5.30 -11.34
N ALA A 113 26.77 6.41 -10.94
CA ALA A 113 26.47 7.76 -11.40
C ALA A 113 26.67 8.00 -12.91
N GLU A 114 26.87 6.93 -13.69
CA GLU A 114 27.12 6.93 -15.13
C GLU A 114 25.85 6.69 -15.96
N ALA A 115 24.69 6.44 -15.35
CA ALA A 115 23.42 6.33 -16.04
C ALA A 115 22.60 7.64 -15.98
N GLU A 116 23.19 8.76 -16.43
CA GLU A 116 22.42 9.89 -16.95
C GLU A 116 21.91 9.55 -18.37
N GLU A 117 21.34 8.37 -18.56
CA GLU A 117 20.50 8.12 -19.73
C GLU A 117 19.18 8.83 -19.48
N THR A 118 18.83 9.71 -20.42
CA THR A 118 17.57 10.45 -20.55
C THR A 118 16.38 9.70 -19.95
N VAL A 119 16.09 9.96 -18.66
CA VAL A 119 14.98 9.30 -17.97
C VAL A 119 13.68 9.69 -18.67
N SER A 120 13.17 8.77 -19.49
CA SER A 120 11.98 8.96 -20.31
C SER A 120 10.82 9.41 -19.42
N ARG A 121 9.99 10.35 -19.91
CA ARG A 121 8.78 10.84 -19.18
C ARG A 121 7.96 9.68 -18.61
N TRP A 122 7.91 8.57 -19.33
CA TRP A 122 7.27 7.32 -18.94
C TRP A 122 7.82 6.70 -17.64
N GLN A 123 9.13 6.73 -17.41
CA GLN A 123 9.75 6.22 -16.17
C GLN A 123 9.42 7.11 -14.96
N LYS A 124 9.25 8.42 -15.17
CA LYS A 124 8.82 9.37 -14.11
C LYS A 124 7.34 9.24 -13.74
N LEU A 125 6.48 8.87 -14.71
CA LEU A 125 5.05 8.65 -14.50
C LEU A 125 4.74 7.27 -13.90
N ARG A 126 5.61 6.28 -14.11
CA ARG A 126 5.46 4.91 -13.59
C ARG A 126 5.15 4.82 -12.08
N PRO A 127 5.84 5.54 -11.17
CA PRO A 127 5.49 5.51 -9.75
C PRO A 127 4.11 6.11 -9.45
N ILE A 128 3.75 7.22 -10.10
CA ILE A 128 2.46 7.90 -9.92
C ILE A 128 1.33 6.96 -10.33
N ALA A 129 1.45 6.36 -11.50
CA ALA A 129 0.40 5.53 -12.01
C ALA A 129 0.35 4.17 -11.28
N ALA A 130 1.46 3.66 -10.72
CA ALA A 130 1.44 2.53 -9.80
C ALA A 130 0.68 2.84 -8.50
N VAL A 131 0.86 4.05 -7.94
CA VAL A 131 0.05 4.51 -6.79
C VAL A 131 -1.42 4.62 -7.18
N ALA A 132 -1.72 5.15 -8.37
CA ALA A 132 -3.07 5.21 -8.88
C ALA A 132 -3.68 3.79 -8.99
N GLY A 133 -2.99 2.81 -9.57
CA GLY A 133 -3.47 1.42 -9.65
C GLY A 133 -3.76 0.80 -8.27
N VAL A 134 -2.87 1.04 -7.29
CA VAL A 134 -3.04 0.56 -5.90
C VAL A 134 -4.28 1.18 -5.24
N LEU A 135 -4.63 2.42 -5.56
CA LEU A 135 -5.80 3.10 -5.01
C LEU A 135 -7.08 2.77 -5.80
N LEU A 136 -7.00 2.68 -7.13
CA LEU A 136 -8.15 2.41 -7.98
C LEU A 136 -8.65 0.96 -7.84
N LEU A 137 -7.77 -0.02 -7.62
CA LEU A 137 -8.15 -1.42 -7.42
C LEU A 137 -9.22 -1.63 -6.32
N PRO A 138 -8.97 -1.21 -5.06
CA PRO A 138 -9.95 -1.37 -3.99
C PRO A 138 -11.20 -0.54 -4.23
N LEU A 139 -11.10 0.64 -4.86
CA LEU A 139 -12.25 1.50 -5.17
C LEU A 139 -13.17 0.87 -6.23
N SER A 140 -12.60 0.31 -7.31
CA SER A 140 -13.39 -0.36 -8.35
C SER A 140 -13.98 -1.68 -7.85
N SER A 141 -13.24 -2.42 -7.01
CA SER A 141 -13.77 -3.61 -6.33
C SER A 141 -14.96 -3.24 -5.43
N ALA A 142 -14.85 -2.15 -4.65
CA ALA A 142 -15.89 -1.68 -3.74
C ALA A 142 -17.17 -1.28 -4.49
N ALA A 143 -17.04 -0.60 -5.64
CA ALA A 143 -18.18 -0.21 -6.48
C ALA A 143 -18.86 -1.40 -7.19
N LEU A 144 -18.09 -2.45 -7.52
CA LEU A 144 -18.66 -3.72 -8.03
C LEU A 144 -19.37 -4.51 -6.92
N GLU A 145 -18.83 -4.47 -5.69
CA GLU A 145 -19.44 -5.10 -4.52
C GLU A 145 -20.78 -4.45 -4.15
N SER A 146 -20.89 -3.12 -4.20
CA SER A 146 -22.15 -2.41 -3.88
C SER A 146 -23.28 -2.68 -4.88
N THR A 147 -22.94 -2.97 -6.14
CA THR A 147 -23.92 -3.18 -7.22
C THR A 147 -24.39 -4.63 -7.35
N ARG A 148 -23.63 -5.62 -6.85
CA ARG A 148 -23.95 -7.06 -7.04
C ARG A 148 -23.99 -7.90 -5.78
N LEU A 149 -23.35 -7.50 -4.69
CA LEU A 149 -23.17 -8.33 -3.50
C LEU A 149 -24.01 -7.86 -2.30
N TRP A 150 -25.27 -7.50 -2.56
CA TRP A 150 -26.24 -7.11 -1.51
C TRP A 150 -26.38 -8.14 -0.38
N SER A 151 -26.13 -9.43 -0.66
CA SER A 151 -26.23 -10.51 0.35
C SER A 151 -25.11 -10.52 1.39
N LEU A 152 -23.96 -9.91 1.12
CA LEU A 152 -22.81 -9.87 2.05
C LEU A 152 -22.90 -8.71 3.06
N ALA A 153 -23.79 -7.75 2.84
CA ALA A 153 -24.01 -6.59 3.72
C ALA A 153 -24.41 -6.99 5.15
N ALA A 154 -25.00 -8.17 5.34
CA ALA A 154 -25.43 -8.66 6.67
C ALA A 154 -24.29 -8.77 7.70
N HIS A 155 -23.02 -8.88 7.26
CA HIS A 155 -21.88 -9.11 8.14
C HIS A 155 -21.03 -7.87 8.42
N LEU A 156 -21.27 -6.72 7.77
CA LEU A 156 -20.50 -5.48 7.98
C LEU A 156 -21.32 -4.39 8.70
N PRO A 157 -20.68 -3.37 9.31
CA PRO A 157 -21.38 -2.25 9.94
C PRO A 157 -22.16 -1.37 8.94
N GLY A 158 -21.82 -1.44 7.66
CA GLY A 158 -22.44 -0.69 6.57
C GLY A 158 -22.67 -1.54 5.32
N GLU A 159 -22.70 -0.92 4.15
CA GLU A 159 -22.93 -1.61 2.88
C GLU A 159 -21.71 -2.45 2.42
N ALA A 160 -21.95 -3.46 1.57
CA ALA A 160 -20.93 -4.41 1.13
C ALA A 160 -19.68 -3.75 0.48
N GLY A 161 -19.88 -2.62 -0.23
CA GLY A 161 -18.82 -1.80 -0.84
C GLY A 161 -18.40 -0.56 -0.03
N GLY A 162 -18.91 -0.38 1.19
CA GLY A 162 -18.69 0.82 1.99
C GLY A 162 -19.22 2.11 1.34
N LEU A 163 -18.98 3.25 2.01
CA LEU A 163 -19.47 4.55 1.55
C LEU A 163 -18.91 4.95 0.18
N LEU A 164 -17.63 4.65 -0.08
CA LEU A 164 -16.97 5.02 -1.34
C LEU A 164 -17.47 4.14 -2.51
N GLY A 165 -17.63 2.84 -2.29
CA GLY A 165 -18.17 1.94 -3.30
C GLY A 165 -19.59 2.30 -3.69
N HIS A 166 -20.46 2.60 -2.70
CA HIS A 166 -21.82 3.04 -2.97
C HIS A 166 -21.89 4.33 -3.78
N ALA A 167 -21.11 5.35 -3.39
CA ALA A 167 -21.09 6.63 -4.10
C ALA A 167 -20.60 6.48 -5.55
N LEU A 168 -19.58 5.65 -5.78
CA LEU A 168 -19.06 5.37 -7.12
C LEU A 168 -20.03 4.51 -7.95
N GLY A 169 -20.67 3.52 -7.34
CA GLY A 169 -21.69 2.68 -7.97
C GLY A 169 -22.90 3.51 -8.41
N ALA A 170 -23.48 4.29 -7.52
CA ALA A 170 -24.60 5.18 -7.83
C ALA A 170 -24.24 6.22 -8.91
N GLY A 171 -23.02 6.75 -8.89
CA GLY A 171 -22.52 7.63 -9.95
C GLY A 171 -22.42 6.92 -11.31
N ALA A 172 -21.93 5.68 -11.33
CA ALA A 172 -21.84 4.89 -12.55
C ALA A 172 -23.23 4.52 -13.10
N ASP A 173 -24.15 4.13 -12.23
CA ASP A 173 -25.52 3.77 -12.62
C ASP A 173 -26.31 4.98 -13.13
N THR A 174 -26.15 6.15 -12.51
CA THR A 174 -26.82 7.39 -12.98
C THR A 174 -26.30 7.89 -14.32
N LEU A 175 -25.02 7.70 -14.63
CA LEU A 175 -24.41 8.18 -15.87
C LEU A 175 -24.51 7.18 -17.03
N LEU A 176 -24.44 5.86 -16.75
CA LEU A 176 -24.32 4.82 -17.76
C LEU A 176 -25.40 3.73 -17.70
N GLY A 177 -26.27 3.75 -16.68
CA GLY A 177 -27.22 2.69 -16.37
C GLY A 177 -26.56 1.42 -15.81
N ASP A 178 -27.32 0.54 -15.15
CA ASP A 178 -26.81 -0.64 -14.42
C ASP A 178 -25.78 -1.47 -15.22
N THR A 179 -26.10 -1.80 -16.47
CA THR A 179 -25.24 -2.64 -17.32
C THR A 179 -23.98 -1.91 -17.76
N GLY A 180 -24.10 -0.63 -18.13
CA GLY A 180 -22.98 0.19 -18.58
C GLY A 180 -22.03 0.55 -17.45
N GLY A 181 -22.57 0.90 -16.28
CA GLY A 181 -21.81 1.20 -15.07
C GLY A 181 -20.98 0.00 -14.62
N THR A 182 -21.56 -1.19 -14.58
CA THR A 182 -20.84 -2.43 -14.24
C THR A 182 -19.67 -2.70 -15.18
N LEU A 183 -19.87 -2.55 -16.50
CA LEU A 183 -18.82 -2.79 -17.50
C LEU A 183 -17.66 -1.79 -17.38
N VAL A 184 -17.97 -0.51 -17.15
CA VAL A 184 -16.95 0.53 -16.93
C VAL A 184 -16.18 0.26 -15.65
N LEU A 185 -16.86 -0.05 -14.54
CA LEU A 185 -16.20 -0.37 -13.27
C LEU A 185 -15.29 -1.60 -13.41
N LEU A 186 -15.72 -2.62 -14.16
CA LEU A 186 -14.89 -3.79 -14.46
C LEU A 186 -13.67 -3.42 -15.31
N ALA A 187 -13.84 -2.58 -16.32
CA ALA A 187 -12.72 -2.11 -17.16
C ALA A 187 -11.70 -1.32 -16.33
N VAL A 188 -12.15 -0.44 -15.43
CA VAL A 188 -11.28 0.31 -14.52
C VAL A 188 -10.57 -0.62 -13.56
N PHE A 189 -11.25 -1.63 -13.00
CA PHE A 189 -10.64 -2.65 -12.15
C PHE A 189 -9.51 -3.39 -12.87
N LEU A 190 -9.75 -3.88 -14.09
CA LEU A 190 -8.74 -4.59 -14.88
C LEU A 190 -7.58 -3.68 -15.29
N PHE A 191 -7.88 -2.42 -15.64
CA PHE A 191 -6.85 -1.43 -15.95
C PHE A 191 -5.96 -1.15 -14.74
N ALA A 192 -6.56 -0.98 -13.56
CA ALA A 192 -5.84 -0.78 -12.31
C ALA A 192 -4.98 -2.01 -11.96
N LEU A 193 -5.49 -3.23 -12.15
CA LEU A 193 -4.74 -4.48 -11.96
C LEU A 193 -3.52 -4.55 -12.88
N SER A 194 -3.70 -4.20 -14.16
CA SER A 194 -2.60 -4.16 -15.13
C SER A 194 -1.52 -3.16 -14.75
N TRP A 195 -1.88 -2.08 -14.05
CA TRP A 195 -0.93 -1.03 -13.70
C TRP A 195 -0.18 -1.30 -12.38
N VAL A 196 -0.74 -2.15 -11.51
CA VAL A 196 -0.06 -2.56 -10.27
C VAL A 196 1.10 -3.52 -10.52
N GLY A 197 1.09 -4.29 -11.61
CA GLY A 197 2.17 -5.23 -12.03
C GLY A 197 3.40 -4.56 -12.62
#